data_AF-A0A5B7TGQ7-F1
#
_entry.id   AF-A0A5B7TGQ7-F1
#
_cell.length_a   1.000
_cell.length_b   1.000
_cell.length_c   1.000
_cell.angle_alpha   90.00
_cell.angle_beta   90.00
_cell.angle_gamma   90.00
#
_symmetry.space_group_name_H-M   'P 1'
#
loop_
_entity.id
_entity.type
_entity.pdbx_description
1 polymer ?
#
loop_
_entity_poly.entity_id
_entity_poly.type
_entity_poly.pdbx_seq_one_letter_code
_entity_poly.pdbx_strand_id
1 'polypeptide(L)'
;MKSYRLKNSIYLIFPAMVSTVIIFYMIFMYKKSFLWVNIVNIGFDVIILLYYLFKFCYKISRDKENIYFYTFLKNYKIPVKEYEGAIYTSIIIKINTMTKSFYILNVKKDRYIIKEILGDGSIK
;
A
#
# COMPACT_ATOMS: atom_id res chain seq x y z
N MET A 1 -18.95 -2.46 -13.08
CA MET A 1 -17.88 -2.06 -12.14
C MET A 1 -16.76 -3.09 -12.23
N LYS A 2 -15.55 -2.69 -12.60
CA LYS A 2 -14.39 -3.60 -12.58
C LYS A 2 -13.66 -3.43 -11.24
N SER A 3 -13.30 -4.52 -10.59
CA SER A 3 -12.63 -4.45 -9.29
C SER A 3 -11.56 -5.51 -9.13
N TYR A 4 -10.50 -5.17 -8.42
CA TYR A 4 -9.41 -6.05 -8.05
C TYR A 4 -9.21 -5.99 -6.54
N ARG A 5 -9.03 -7.17 -5.93
CA ARG A 5 -8.76 -7.32 -4.50
C ARG A 5 -7.53 -8.19 -4.33
N LEU A 6 -6.50 -7.62 -3.70
CA LEU A 6 -5.32 -8.34 -3.27
C LEU A 6 -5.71 -9.33 -2.16
N LYS A 7 -5.05 -10.50 -2.14
CA LYS A 7 -5.19 -11.44 -1.03
C LYS A 7 -4.75 -10.76 0.27
N ASN A 8 -5.62 -10.79 1.28
CA ASN A 8 -5.35 -10.19 2.59
C ASN A 8 -4.02 -10.68 3.19
N SER A 9 -3.66 -11.95 3.00
CA SER A 9 -2.38 -12.50 3.47
C SER A 9 -1.17 -11.76 2.90
N ILE A 10 -1.16 -11.46 1.60
CA ILE A 10 -0.07 -10.76 0.94
C ILE A 10 0.04 -9.31 1.45
N TYR A 11 -1.10 -8.66 1.67
CA TYR A 11 -1.15 -7.31 2.24
C TYR A 11 -0.65 -7.25 3.68
N LEU A 12 -0.94 -8.27 4.49
CA LEU A 12 -0.65 -8.26 5.93
C LEU A 12 0.76 -8.73 6.30
N ILE A 13 1.52 -9.36 5.38
CA ILE A 13 2.89 -9.84 5.65
C ILE A 13 3.79 -8.70 6.14
N PHE A 14 3.81 -7.57 5.44
CA PHE A 14 4.70 -6.47 5.79
C PHE A 14 4.33 -5.82 7.14
N PRO A 15 3.05 -5.46 7.40
CA PRO A 15 2.62 -5.01 8.72
C PRO A 15 2.97 -6.00 9.84
N ALA A 16 2.71 -7.29 9.63
CA ALA A 16 2.99 -8.32 10.63
C ALA A 16 4.49 -8.44 10.94
N MET A 17 5.36 -8.33 9.93
CA MET A 17 6.80 -8.37 10.11
C MET A 17 7.30 -7.18 10.94
N VAL A 18 6.87 -5.96 10.60
CA VAL A 18 7.23 -4.75 11.35
C VAL A 18 6.69 -4.81 12.78
N SER A 19 5.44 -5.24 13.00
CA SER A 19 4.88 -5.41 14.35
C SER A 19 5.66 -6.44 15.18
N THR A 20 6.12 -7.54 14.58
CA THR A 20 6.92 -8.55 15.27
C THR A 20 8.27 -7.98 15.71
N VAL A 21 8.92 -7.18 14.85
CA VAL A 21 10.17 -6.48 15.16
C VAL A 21 9.97 -5.53 16.34
N ILE A 22 8.92 -4.71 16.33
CA ILE A 22 8.58 -3.80 17.44
C ILE A 22 8.40 -4.56 18.76
N ILE A 23 7.63 -5.65 18.75
CA ILE A 23 7.38 -6.49 19.94
C ILE A 23 8.70 -7.08 20.45
N PHE A 24 9.54 -7.58 19.56
CA PHE A 24 10.84 -8.15 19.92
C PHE A 24 11.76 -7.09 20.56
N TYR A 25 11.82 -5.89 19.99
CA TYR A 25 12.54 -4.76 20.59
C TYR A 25 12.01 -4.42 21.99
N MET A 26 10.68 -4.37 22.17
CA MET A 26 10.08 -4.09 23.47
C MET A 26 10.43 -5.15 24.53
N ILE A 27 10.45 -6.44 24.15
CA ILE A 27 10.70 -7.54 25.10
C ILE A 27 12.19 -7.67 25.44
N PHE A 28 13.08 -7.65 24.43
CA PHE A 28 14.48 -8.01 24.60
C PHE A 28 15.40 -6.82 24.90
N MET A 29 15.14 -5.64 24.34
CA MET A 29 16.07 -4.51 24.38
C MET A 29 15.81 -3.52 25.51
N TYR A 30 14.67 -3.61 26.19
CA TYR A 30 14.36 -2.77 27.35
C TYR A 30 15.31 -3.00 28.54
N LYS A 31 15.99 -4.17 28.59
CA LYS A 31 16.91 -4.52 29.67
C LYS A 31 18.39 -4.17 29.42
N LYS A 32 18.80 -3.87 28.18
CA LYS A 32 20.23 -3.78 27.82
C LYS A 32 20.64 -2.53 27.03
N SER A 33 19.69 -1.76 26.49
CA SER A 33 19.98 -0.61 25.62
C SER A 33 19.56 0.72 26.24
N PHE A 34 20.13 1.82 25.75
CA PHE A 34 19.72 3.18 26.12
C PHE A 34 18.26 3.41 25.68
N LEU A 35 17.40 3.70 26.66
CA LEU A 35 15.95 3.81 26.50
C LEU A 35 15.54 4.78 25.37
N TRP A 36 16.27 5.90 25.21
CA TRP A 36 16.04 6.88 24.15
C TRP A 36 16.24 6.33 22.73
N VAL A 37 17.26 5.49 22.51
CA VAL A 37 17.52 4.89 21.18
C VAL A 37 16.39 3.95 20.80
N ASN A 38 15.88 3.18 21.77
CA ASN A 38 14.76 2.27 21.56
C ASN A 38 13.47 3.04 21.20
N ILE A 39 13.20 4.18 21.86
CA ILE A 39 12.04 5.03 21.53
C ILE A 39 12.12 5.54 20.09
N VAL A 40 13.29 6.02 19.66
CA VAL A 40 13.48 6.52 18.29
C VAL A 40 13.24 5.41 17.25
N ASN A 41 13.79 4.22 17.47
CA ASN A 41 13.62 3.08 16.56
C ASN A 41 12.15 2.65 16.46
N ILE A 42 11.46 2.49 17.60
CA ILE A 42 10.04 2.15 17.61
C ILE A 42 9.21 3.24 16.92
N GLY A 43 9.53 4.51 17.17
CA GLY A 43 8.86 5.64 16.52
C GLY A 43 8.99 5.57 15.00
N PHE A 44 10.19 5.27 14.49
CA PHE A 44 10.44 5.12 13.06
C PHE A 44 9.66 3.94 12.45
N ASP A 45 9.64 2.79 13.12
CA ASP A 45 8.88 1.61 12.68
C ASP A 45 7.37 1.89 12.63
N VAL A 46 6.84 2.61 13.62
CA VAL A 46 5.43 3.03 13.65
C VAL A 46 5.12 3.99 12.50
N ILE A 47 6.00 4.95 12.20
CA ILE A 47 5.83 5.86 11.06
C ILE A 47 5.78 5.09 9.74
N ILE A 48 6.67 4.10 9.55
CA ILE A 48 6.67 3.22 8.37
C ILE A 48 5.36 2.44 8.28
N LEU A 49 4.88 1.88 9.40
CA LEU A 49 3.64 1.13 9.45
C LEU A 49 2.44 2.02 9.07
N LEU A 50 2.36 3.22 9.63
CA LEU A 50 1.31 4.18 9.31
C LEU A 50 1.36 4.57 7.82
N TYR A 51 2.55 4.88 7.30
CA TYR A 51 2.72 5.17 5.87
C TYR A 51 2.16 4.03 5.01
N TYR A 52 2.49 2.78 5.36
CA TYR A 52 1.98 1.60 4.67
C TYR A 52 0.44 1.56 4.69
N LEU A 53 -0.17 1.68 5.87
CA LEU A 53 -1.63 1.57 6.04
C LEU A 53 -2.42 2.69 5.33
N PHE A 54 -1.82 3.87 5.15
CA PHE A 54 -2.45 4.99 4.44
C PHE A 54 -2.22 5.01 2.94
N LYS A 55 -1.15 4.39 2.43
CA LYS A 55 -0.73 4.50 1.03
C LYS A 55 -0.87 3.21 0.24
N PHE A 56 -0.75 2.06 0.89
CA PHE A 56 -0.93 0.76 0.25
C PHE A 56 -2.40 0.35 0.23
N CYS A 57 -2.88 0.03 -0.97
CA CYS A 57 -4.24 -0.38 -1.25
C CYS A 57 -4.31 -1.91 -1.30
N TYR A 58 -5.32 -2.47 -0.66
CA TYR A 58 -5.65 -3.89 -0.76
C TYR A 58 -6.73 -4.14 -1.81
N LYS A 59 -7.49 -3.11 -2.22
CA LYS A 59 -8.52 -3.23 -3.25
C LYS A 59 -8.57 -1.96 -4.10
N ILE A 60 -8.83 -2.15 -5.39
CA ILE A 60 -9.16 -1.09 -6.34
C ILE A 60 -10.49 -1.42 -7.01
N SER A 61 -11.34 -0.42 -7.16
CA SER A 61 -12.55 -0.51 -7.98
C SER A 61 -12.60 0.66 -8.94
N ARG A 62 -13.12 0.46 -10.15
CA ARG A 62 -13.37 1.53 -11.10
C ARG A 62 -14.79 1.47 -11.64
N ASP A 63 -15.40 2.65 -11.64
CA ASP A 63 -16.64 2.97 -12.34
C ASP A 63 -16.39 3.94 -13.50
N LYS A 64 -17.45 4.35 -14.20
CA LYS A 64 -17.34 5.23 -15.38
C LYS A 64 -16.64 6.56 -15.07
N GLU A 65 -16.86 7.10 -13.87
CA GLU A 65 -16.39 8.45 -13.50
C GLU A 65 -15.29 8.45 -12.44
N ASN A 66 -15.18 7.39 -11.63
CA ASN A 66 -14.35 7.38 -10.43
C ASN A 66 -13.54 6.09 -10.28
N ILE A 67 -12.35 6.22 -9.70
CA ILE A 67 -11.49 5.14 -9.22
C ILE A 67 -11.51 5.18 -7.70
N TYR A 68 -11.75 4.03 -7.08
CA TYR A 68 -11.81 3.85 -5.65
C TYR A 68 -10.60 3.04 -5.17
N PHE A 69 -9.82 3.64 -4.29
CA PHE A 69 -8.65 3.04 -3.67
C PHE A 69 -8.96 2.72 -2.21
N TYR A 70 -8.93 1.45 -1.86
CA TYR A 70 -9.23 0.98 -0.51
C TYR A 70 -7.92 0.64 0.19
N THR A 71 -7.54 1.46 1.17
CA THR A 71 -6.43 1.17 2.09
C THR A 71 -7.00 0.64 3.40
N PHE A 72 -6.14 0.12 4.28
CA PHE A 72 -6.59 -0.44 5.55
C PHE A 72 -7.38 0.58 6.40
N LEU A 73 -6.93 1.83 6.42
CA LEU A 73 -7.51 2.87 7.27
C LEU A 73 -8.53 3.76 6.54
N LYS A 74 -8.44 3.90 5.22
CA LYS A 74 -9.26 4.86 4.48
C LYS A 74 -9.58 4.41 3.07
N ASN A 75 -10.78 4.81 2.63
CA ASN A 75 -11.19 4.68 1.24
C ASN A 75 -11.05 6.04 0.55
N TYR A 76 -10.35 6.07 -0.57
CA TYR A 76 -10.16 7.27 -1.37
C TYR A 76 -10.96 7.13 -2.67
N LYS A 77 -11.74 8.16 -2.99
CA LYS A 77 -12.45 8.31 -4.25
C LYS A 77 -11.71 9.36 -5.08
N ILE A 78 -11.24 8.97 -6.25
CA ILE A 78 -10.51 9.84 -7.18
C ILE A 78 -11.25 9.84 -8.53
N PRO A 79 -11.62 11.00 -9.08
CA PRO A 79 -12.17 11.08 -10.42
C PRO A 79 -11.20 10.49 -11.46
N VAL A 80 -11.72 9.78 -12.47
CA VAL A 80 -10.90 9.20 -13.55
C VAL A 80 -10.08 10.28 -14.27
N LYS A 81 -10.56 11.53 -14.32
CA LYS A 81 -9.85 12.66 -14.93
C LYS A 81 -8.57 13.05 -14.18
N GLU A 82 -8.45 12.71 -12.90
CA GLU A 82 -7.24 12.96 -12.10
C GLU A 82 -6.19 11.84 -12.23
N TYR A 83 -6.50 10.77 -12.96
CA TYR A 83 -5.58 9.66 -13.15
C TYR A 83 -4.50 10.00 -14.19
N GLU A 84 -3.24 9.96 -13.78
CA GLU A 84 -2.09 10.29 -14.64
C GLU A 84 -1.40 9.06 -15.23
N GLY A 85 -1.51 7.91 -14.55
CA GLY A 85 -0.90 6.67 -14.99
C GLY A 85 -0.42 5.79 -13.84
N ALA A 86 0.13 4.63 -14.17
CA ALA A 86 0.72 3.72 -13.20
C ALA A 86 2.09 3.17 -13.63
N ILE A 87 3.00 3.06 -12.68
CA ILE A 87 4.33 2.48 -12.83
C ILE A 87 4.29 1.07 -12.26
N TYR A 88 4.59 0.08 -13.10
CA TYR A 88 4.50 -1.33 -12.78
C TYR A 88 5.90 -1.91 -12.53
N THR A 89 6.27 -2.12 -11.27
CA THR A 89 7.51 -2.82 -10.90
C THR A 89 7.23 -4.29 -10.57
N SER A 90 8.28 -5.09 -10.36
CA SER A 90 8.16 -6.52 -10.05
C SER A 90 7.40 -6.80 -8.74
N ILE A 91 7.47 -5.87 -7.78
CA ILE A 91 6.98 -6.06 -6.41
C ILE A 91 5.83 -5.10 -6.08
N ILE A 92 5.83 -3.89 -6.68
CA ILE A 92 4.89 -2.82 -6.35
C ILE A 92 4.37 -2.16 -7.64
N ILE A 93 3.08 -1.81 -7.65
CA ILE A 93 2.48 -0.94 -8.64
C ILE A 93 2.25 0.41 -7.97
N LYS A 94 2.89 1.46 -8.48
CA LYS A 94 2.65 2.83 -8.06
C LYS A 94 1.62 3.44 -9.00
N ILE A 95 0.56 3.99 -8.45
CA ILE A 95 -0.52 4.63 -9.19
C ILE A 95 -0.43 6.12 -8.88
N ASN A 96 -0.26 6.94 -9.91
CA ASN A 96 -0.17 8.38 -9.78
C ASN A 96 -1.50 9.03 -10.15
N THR A 97 -1.95 9.92 -9.28
CA THR A 97 -3.03 10.85 -9.53
C THR A 97 -2.48 12.27 -9.39
N MET A 98 -3.15 13.26 -9.96
CA MET A 98 -2.77 14.67 -9.86
C MET A 98 -2.54 15.13 -8.42
N THR A 99 -3.28 14.55 -7.48
CA THR A 99 -3.25 14.94 -6.06
C THR A 99 -2.39 14.01 -5.20
N LYS A 100 -2.35 12.70 -5.49
CA LYS A 100 -1.75 11.69 -4.61
C LYS A 100 -1.20 10.49 -5.38
N SER A 101 -0.20 9.84 -4.77
CA SER A 101 0.20 8.49 -5.20
C SER A 101 -0.35 7.42 -4.26
N PHE A 102 -0.75 6.30 -4.85
CA PHE A 102 -1.19 5.07 -4.20
C PHE A 102 -0.29 3.90 -4.60
N TYR A 103 -0.21 2.88 -3.77
CA TYR A 103 0.61 1.69 -4.04
C TYR A 103 -0.21 0.42 -3.91
N ILE A 104 0.08 -0.58 -4.73
CA ILE A 104 -0.43 -1.95 -4.57
C ILE A 104 0.76 -2.91 -4.63
N LEU A 105 0.75 -3.94 -3.77
CA LEU A 105 1.68 -5.05 -3.92
C LEU A 105 1.36 -5.84 -5.19
N ASN A 106 2.33 -5.89 -6.10
CA ASN A 106 2.21 -6.60 -7.36
C ASN A 106 2.38 -8.10 -7.13
N VAL A 107 1.36 -8.87 -7.48
CA VAL A 107 1.52 -10.32 -7.71
C VAL A 107 1.59 -10.48 -9.22
N LYS A 108 2.63 -11.13 -9.76
CA LYS A 108 2.92 -11.18 -11.21
C LYS A 108 1.69 -11.48 -12.11
N LYS A 109 0.75 -12.30 -11.64
CA LYS A 109 -0.49 -12.67 -12.35
C LYS A 109 -1.52 -11.53 -12.42
N ASP A 110 -1.48 -10.58 -11.50
CA ASP A 110 -2.53 -9.58 -11.28
C ASP A 110 -2.22 -8.23 -11.96
N ARG A 111 -1.00 -8.06 -12.49
CA ARG A 111 -0.57 -6.86 -13.22
C ARG A 111 -1.49 -6.52 -14.40
N TYR A 112 -1.88 -7.54 -15.18
CA TYR A 112 -2.74 -7.36 -16.36
C TYR A 112 -4.15 -6.93 -15.95
N ILE A 113 -4.69 -7.49 -14.86
CA ILE A 113 -6.00 -7.14 -14.32
C ILE A 113 -6.01 -5.67 -13.88
N ILE A 114 -4.97 -5.23 -13.17
CA ILE A 114 -4.86 -3.83 -12.71
C ILE A 114 -4.73 -2.88 -13.90
N LYS A 115 -3.93 -3.21 -14.91
CA LYS A 115 -3.85 -2.42 -16.17
C LYS A 115 -5.20 -2.29 -16.84
N GLU A 116 -5.96 -3.38 -16.93
CA GLU A 116 -7.30 -3.38 -17.54
C GLU A 116 -8.31 -2.56 -16.75
N ILE A 117 -8.25 -2.59 -15.42
CA ILE A 117 -9.09 -1.77 -14.54
C ILE A 117 -8.74 -0.30 -14.71
N LEU A 118 -7.46 0.06 -14.67
CA LEU A 118 -7.01 1.45 -14.78
C LEU A 118 -7.11 1.99 -16.21
N GLY A 119 -7.28 1.13 -17.21
CA GLY A 119 -7.40 1.53 -18.62
C GLY A 119 -6.07 1.86 -19.26
N ASP A 120 -4.96 1.39 -18.69
CA ASP A 120 -3.59 1.54 -19.23
C ASP A 120 -3.32 0.61 -20.42
N GLY A 121 -4.34 -0.10 -20.91
CA GLY A 121 -4.24 -1.05 -22.02
C GLY A 121 -4.44 -0.44 -23.42
N SER A 122 -4.65 0.88 -23.53
CA SER A 122 -4.98 1.55 -24.79
C SER A 122 -3.93 2.56 -25.26
N ILE A 123 -2.66 2.17 -25.22
CA ILE A 123 -1.63 2.81 -26.05
C ILE A 123 -1.10 1.70 -26.97
N LYS A 124 -1.73 1.59 -28.13
CA LYS A 124 -1.11 1.05 -29.34
C LYS A 124 -0.34 2.19 -30.00
#